data_AF-A0A084JEJ5-F1
#
_entry.id   AF-A0A084JEJ5-F1
#
_cell.length_a   1.000
_cell.length_b   1.000
_cell.length_c   1.000
_cell.angle_alpha   90.00
_cell.angle_beta   90.00
_cell.angle_gamma   90.00
#
_symmetry.space_group_name_H-M   'P 1'
#
loop_
_entity.id
_entity.type
_entity.pdbx_description
1 polymer ?
#
loop_
_entity_poly.entity_id
_entity_poly.type
_entity_poly.pdbx_seq_one_letter_code
_entity_poly.pdbx_strand_id
1 'polypeptide(L)'
;MKFMQVRILKLKNYFKECKLRTKIAGLSIILLLNASLSFCIKPHILLNENQILYLMSTMAQVIAGLFGLVLAAYAIIDPKLKEVGSKDEQLADSVEILRHKYFNNIIILSFMCAITIISCLFTLSLYYEISSKTIPILLNQSTLLCIGSIVLFLYFGCSLLNPNALSNLSKEELKNIEKEYGGIDKDFKPFVAYYNRLESLIIGYATELMNQELKLTVSYKYVDYKKKHIQIIQALEILGMRKIINRNIYNKIDELRRYRNALVHSLDDEKVNPIIFEELKSLYQKLYDVYQNKDNEDLWNQKRLELYQYGEQITLSEMDKMILEMIERDSNVTLGEIANNLEISKATASRKINLLLENQWIEKSKDGYFIKNKS
;
A
#
# COMPACT_ATOMS: atom_id res chain seq x y z
N MET A 1 -34.51 -16.18 7.91
CA MET A 1 -33.56 -16.07 6.77
C MET A 1 -32.64 -14.84 6.84
N LYS A 2 -33.15 -13.60 6.97
CA LYS A 2 -32.31 -12.37 7.05
C LYS A 2 -31.30 -12.36 8.22
N PHE A 3 -31.64 -12.93 9.38
CA PHE A 3 -30.75 -13.00 10.54
C PHE A 3 -29.52 -13.91 10.34
N MET A 4 -29.68 -14.96 9.52
CA MET A 4 -28.60 -15.90 9.18
C MET A 4 -27.66 -15.27 8.13
N GLN A 5 -28.21 -14.52 7.17
CA GLN A 5 -27.43 -13.75 6.20
C GLN A 5 -26.59 -12.66 6.87
N VAL A 6 -27.13 -11.91 7.84
CA VAL A 6 -26.38 -10.87 8.58
C VAL A 6 -25.25 -11.48 9.43
N ARG A 7 -25.46 -12.65 10.04
CA ARG A 7 -24.39 -13.36 10.79
C ARG A 7 -23.33 -13.96 9.88
N ILE A 8 -23.70 -14.47 8.69
CA ILE A 8 -22.73 -14.95 7.69
C ILE A 8 -21.95 -13.79 7.07
N LEU A 9 -22.57 -12.62 6.88
CA LEU A 9 -21.90 -11.40 6.43
C LEU A 9 -20.93 -10.86 7.51
N LYS A 10 -21.35 -10.85 8.79
CA LYS A 10 -20.48 -10.50 9.93
C LYS A 10 -19.34 -11.50 10.13
N LEU A 11 -19.56 -12.81 9.91
CA LEU A 11 -18.49 -13.81 9.92
C LEU A 11 -17.52 -13.58 8.75
N LYS A 12 -18.02 -13.37 7.52
CA LYS A 12 -17.19 -13.04 6.35
C LYS A 12 -16.38 -11.76 6.55
N ASN A 13 -16.94 -10.75 7.22
CA ASN A 13 -16.28 -9.48 7.52
C ASN A 13 -15.23 -9.64 8.63
N TYR A 14 -15.50 -10.42 9.67
CA TYR A 14 -14.51 -10.81 10.69
C TYR A 14 -13.33 -11.58 10.07
N PHE A 15 -13.61 -12.46 9.09
CA PHE A 15 -12.59 -13.17 8.32
C PHE A 15 -11.82 -12.30 7.30
N LYS A 16 -12.14 -11.01 7.15
CA LYS A 16 -11.47 -10.08 6.23
C LYS A 16 -10.73 -8.94 6.97
N GLU A 17 -11.13 -8.64 8.20
CA GLU A 17 -10.51 -7.64 9.08
C GLU A 17 -9.06 -7.97 9.43
N CYS A 18 -8.71 -9.25 9.43
CA CYS A 18 -7.43 -9.71 9.93
C CYS A 18 -6.68 -10.54 8.89
N LYS A 19 -6.21 -9.94 7.77
CA LYS A 19 -5.53 -10.69 6.69
C LYS A 19 -4.48 -11.69 7.19
N LEU A 20 -3.78 -11.39 8.29
CA LEU A 20 -2.89 -12.33 8.96
C LEU A 20 -3.67 -13.31 9.86
N ARG A 21 -4.54 -12.89 10.79
CA ARG A 21 -5.32 -13.85 11.61
C ARG A 21 -6.30 -14.71 10.82
N THR A 22 -6.65 -14.36 9.59
CA THR A 22 -7.64 -15.07 8.77
C THR A 22 -6.96 -16.02 7.80
N LYS A 23 -5.74 -15.67 7.37
CA LYS A 23 -4.77 -16.65 6.85
C LYS A 23 -4.33 -17.64 7.92
N ILE A 24 -4.04 -17.19 9.14
CA ILE A 24 -3.72 -18.07 10.28
C ILE A 24 -4.92 -18.93 10.65
N ALA A 25 -6.13 -18.36 10.76
CA ALA A 25 -7.34 -19.14 11.06
C ALA A 25 -7.65 -20.12 9.93
N GLY A 26 -7.46 -19.75 8.67
CA GLY A 26 -7.56 -20.67 7.54
C GLY A 26 -6.55 -21.81 7.63
N LEU A 27 -5.28 -21.50 7.93
CA LEU A 27 -4.23 -22.49 8.16
C LEU A 27 -4.60 -23.40 9.33
N SER A 28 -5.06 -22.84 10.46
CA SER A 28 -5.51 -23.58 11.64
C SER A 28 -6.69 -24.50 11.33
N ILE A 29 -7.67 -24.04 10.54
CA ILE A 29 -8.80 -24.86 10.10
C ILE A 29 -8.32 -26.02 9.24
N ILE A 30 -7.39 -25.77 8.31
CA ILE A 30 -6.81 -26.81 7.44
C ILE A 30 -6.03 -27.84 8.26
N LEU A 31 -5.23 -27.40 9.23
CA LEU A 31 -4.48 -28.27 10.14
C LEU A 31 -5.43 -29.11 11.00
N LEU A 32 -6.46 -28.50 11.60
CA LEU A 32 -7.47 -29.20 12.40
C LEU A 32 -8.29 -30.20 11.58
N LEU A 33 -8.65 -29.85 10.34
CA LEU A 33 -9.34 -30.74 9.42
C LEU A 33 -8.44 -31.92 9.07
N ASN A 34 -7.16 -31.67 8.74
CA ASN A 34 -6.20 -32.73 8.44
C ASN A 34 -5.95 -33.64 9.66
N ALA A 35 -5.92 -33.10 10.87
CA ALA A 35 -5.75 -33.87 12.10
C ALA A 35 -6.98 -34.76 12.36
N SER A 36 -8.19 -34.21 12.20
CA SER A 36 -9.44 -34.96 12.33
C SER A 36 -9.52 -36.08 11.28
N LEU A 37 -9.13 -35.79 10.04
CA LEU A 37 -9.11 -36.78 8.95
C LEU A 37 -8.10 -37.89 9.24
N SER A 38 -6.91 -37.53 9.73
CA SER A 38 -5.84 -38.47 10.10
C SER A 38 -6.19 -39.34 11.31
N PHE A 39 -7.06 -38.86 12.20
CA PHE A 39 -7.58 -39.64 13.33
C PHE A 39 -8.67 -40.64 12.90
N CYS A 40 -9.57 -40.23 12.00
CA CYS A 40 -10.72 -41.04 11.58
C CYS A 40 -10.36 -42.09 10.50
N ILE A 41 -9.36 -41.83 9.66
CA ILE A 41 -8.98 -42.70 8.55
C ILE A 41 -7.76 -43.52 8.93
N LYS A 42 -7.81 -44.85 8.70
CA LYS A 42 -6.65 -45.72 8.88
C LYS A 42 -5.50 -45.27 7.96
N PRO A 43 -4.25 -45.28 8.42
CA PRO A 43 -3.11 -44.89 7.59
C PRO A 43 -3.04 -45.79 6.34
N HIS A 44 -3.10 -45.18 5.17
CA HIS A 44 -3.00 -45.88 3.89
C HIS A 44 -1.56 -46.34 3.58
N ILE A 45 -0.57 -45.61 4.08
CA ILE A 45 0.86 -45.92 3.92
C ILE A 45 1.43 -46.11 5.31
N LEU A 46 1.93 -47.32 5.58
CA LEU A 46 2.66 -47.61 6.80
C LEU A 46 4.14 -47.38 6.54
N LEU A 47 4.72 -46.37 7.18
CA LEU A 47 6.15 -46.09 7.09
C LEU A 47 6.91 -46.85 8.17
N ASN A 48 8.07 -47.39 7.83
CA ASN A 48 9.00 -47.93 8.80
C ASN A 48 9.79 -46.79 9.48
N GLU A 49 10.48 -47.12 10.58
CA GLU A 49 11.24 -46.15 11.37
C GLU A 49 12.29 -45.39 10.55
N ASN A 50 13.06 -46.10 9.73
CA ASN A 50 14.06 -45.48 8.87
C ASN A 50 13.43 -44.49 7.87
N GLN A 51 12.30 -44.85 7.26
CA GLN A 51 11.57 -43.98 6.35
C GLN A 51 11.07 -42.71 7.04
N ILE A 52 10.58 -42.82 8.28
CA ILE A 52 10.15 -41.65 9.08
C ILE A 52 11.33 -40.74 9.38
N LEU A 53 12.46 -41.31 9.81
CA LEU A 53 13.70 -40.58 10.08
C LEU A 53 14.17 -39.81 8.84
N TYR A 54 14.28 -40.49 7.70
CA TYR A 54 14.71 -39.87 6.45
C TYR A 54 13.71 -38.81 5.99
N LEU A 55 12.41 -39.07 6.07
CA LEU A 55 11.38 -38.13 5.62
C LEU A 55 11.43 -36.82 6.41
N MET A 56 11.38 -36.90 7.75
CA MET A 56 11.33 -35.71 8.60
C MET A 56 12.64 -34.92 8.58
N SER A 57 13.78 -35.61 8.56
CA SER A 57 15.09 -34.94 8.45
C SER A 57 15.26 -34.25 7.10
N THR A 58 14.89 -34.92 6.00
CA THR A 58 14.98 -34.34 4.64
C THR A 58 14.04 -33.14 4.48
N MET A 59 12.81 -33.22 4.99
CA MET A 59 11.86 -32.10 4.95
C MET A 59 12.42 -30.85 5.65
N ALA A 60 12.97 -31.01 6.85
CA ALA A 60 13.57 -29.89 7.60
C ALA A 60 14.76 -29.27 6.83
N GLN A 61 15.63 -30.10 6.24
CA GLN A 61 16.78 -29.64 5.46
C GLN A 61 16.37 -28.92 4.17
N VAL A 62 15.38 -29.44 3.43
CA VAL A 62 14.87 -28.82 2.19
C VAL A 62 14.27 -27.45 2.50
N ILE A 63 13.48 -27.34 3.56
CA ILE A 63 12.86 -26.07 3.97
C ILE A 63 13.92 -25.04 4.40
N ALA A 64 14.92 -25.44 5.17
CA ALA A 64 16.04 -24.58 5.53
C ALA A 64 16.83 -24.11 4.29
N GLY A 65 17.10 -25.02 3.36
CA GLY A 65 17.81 -24.72 2.10
C GLY A 65 17.04 -23.73 1.22
N LEU A 66 15.74 -23.95 1.03
CA LEU A 66 14.86 -23.04 0.27
C LEU A 66 14.81 -21.65 0.91
N PHE A 67 14.73 -21.58 2.24
CA PHE A 67 14.77 -20.30 2.96
C PHE A 67 16.08 -19.56 2.72
N GLY A 68 17.23 -20.26 2.80
CA GLY A 68 18.54 -19.69 2.51
C GLY A 68 18.66 -19.12 1.10
N LEU A 69 18.18 -19.86 0.09
CA LEU A 69 18.16 -19.41 -1.31
C LEU A 69 17.31 -18.16 -1.51
N VAL A 70 16.13 -18.13 -0.92
CA VAL A 70 15.20 -16.98 -1.01
C VAL A 70 15.77 -15.75 -0.31
N LEU A 71 16.42 -15.93 0.85
CA LEU A 71 17.08 -14.83 1.56
C LEU A 71 18.24 -14.26 0.75
N ALA A 72 19.05 -15.11 0.12
CA ALA A 72 20.14 -14.70 -0.76
C ALA A 72 19.61 -13.93 -1.99
N ALA A 73 18.55 -14.43 -2.63
CA ALA A 73 17.92 -13.75 -3.76
C ALA A 73 17.38 -12.36 -3.37
N TYR A 74 16.73 -12.26 -2.21
CA TYR A 74 16.25 -10.98 -1.69
C TYR A 74 17.38 -9.99 -1.41
N ALA A 75 18.47 -10.44 -0.79
CA ALA A 75 19.64 -9.60 -0.51
C ALA A 75 20.28 -9.00 -1.78
N ILE A 76 20.13 -9.67 -2.93
CA ILE A 76 20.58 -9.16 -4.24
C ILE A 76 19.56 -8.19 -4.85
N ILE A 77 18.26 -8.46 -4.68
CA ILE A 77 17.19 -7.72 -5.35
C ILE A 77 16.84 -6.41 -4.63
N ASP A 78 16.85 -6.39 -3.29
CA ASP A 78 16.50 -5.17 -2.53
C ASP A 78 17.40 -3.96 -2.89
N PRO A 79 18.74 -4.08 -2.95
CA PRO A 79 19.60 -2.97 -3.35
C PRO A 79 19.35 -2.51 -4.79
N LYS A 80 19.08 -3.45 -5.71
CA LYS A 80 18.78 -3.13 -7.12
C LYS A 80 17.46 -2.39 -7.26
N LEU A 81 16.42 -2.81 -6.55
CA LEU A 81 15.15 -2.11 -6.51
C LEU A 81 15.33 -0.69 -5.96
N LYS A 82 16.10 -0.55 -4.88
CA LYS A 82 16.42 0.77 -4.30
C LYS A 82 17.17 1.67 -5.30
N GLU A 83 18.10 1.12 -6.07
CA GLU A 83 18.80 1.85 -7.14
C GLU A 83 17.86 2.29 -8.27
N VAL A 84 16.89 1.46 -8.66
CA VAL A 84 15.86 1.85 -9.63
C VAL A 84 15.06 3.04 -9.12
N GLY A 85 14.61 3.00 -7.86
CA GLY A 85 13.85 4.10 -7.24
C GLY A 85 14.66 5.37 -7.01
N SER A 86 15.99 5.30 -6.89
CA SER A 86 16.83 6.50 -6.79
C SER A 86 17.16 7.13 -8.14
N LYS A 87 17.14 6.34 -9.23
CA LYS A 87 17.35 6.83 -10.60
C LYS A 87 16.07 7.39 -11.22
N ASP A 88 14.93 6.79 -10.92
CA ASP A 88 13.63 7.22 -11.43
C ASP A 88 12.72 7.64 -10.27
N GLU A 89 12.62 8.96 -10.07
CA GLU A 89 11.78 9.56 -9.03
C GLU A 89 10.29 9.20 -9.20
N GLN A 90 9.84 8.89 -10.41
CA GLN A 90 8.46 8.50 -10.68
C GLN A 90 8.14 7.10 -10.13
N LEU A 91 9.13 6.22 -10.10
CA LEU A 91 9.03 4.85 -9.60
C LEU A 91 9.33 4.72 -8.11
N ALA A 92 9.88 5.74 -7.46
CA ALA A 92 10.33 5.71 -6.07
C ALA A 92 9.25 5.18 -5.11
N ASP A 93 8.01 5.66 -5.25
CA ASP A 93 6.89 5.24 -4.39
C ASP A 93 6.50 3.77 -4.64
N SER A 94 6.41 3.35 -5.91
CA SER A 94 6.09 1.97 -6.27
C SER A 94 7.17 0.99 -5.82
N VAL A 95 8.44 1.40 -5.92
CA VAL A 95 9.60 0.66 -5.42
C VAL A 95 9.50 0.46 -3.92
N GLU A 96 9.24 1.51 -3.15
CA GLU A 96 9.19 1.42 -1.68
C GLU A 96 8.03 0.52 -1.21
N ILE A 97 6.86 0.62 -1.85
CA ILE A 97 5.72 -0.27 -1.61
C ILE A 97 6.11 -1.73 -1.89
N LEU A 98 6.80 -1.98 -3.00
CA LEU A 98 7.22 -3.34 -3.39
C LEU A 98 8.24 -3.93 -2.41
N ARG A 99 9.23 -3.13 -1.98
CA ARG A 99 10.24 -3.52 -1.00
C ARG A 99 9.61 -3.90 0.34
N HIS A 100 8.71 -3.06 0.85
CA HIS A 100 7.95 -3.39 2.07
C HIS A 100 7.13 -4.68 1.93
N LYS A 101 6.50 -4.91 0.77
CA LYS A 101 5.74 -6.13 0.49
C LYS A 101 6.65 -7.37 0.50
N TYR A 102 7.82 -7.31 -0.13
CA TYR A 102 8.76 -8.42 -0.14
C TYR A 102 9.36 -8.69 1.23
N PHE A 103 9.73 -7.65 1.98
CA PHE A 103 10.20 -7.79 3.35
C PHE A 103 9.17 -8.48 4.26
N ASN A 104 7.90 -8.05 4.19
CA ASN A 104 6.82 -8.68 4.95
C ASN A 104 6.62 -10.16 4.59
N ASN A 105 6.75 -10.52 3.31
CA ASN A 105 6.66 -11.92 2.88
C ASN A 105 7.82 -12.75 3.45
N ILE A 106 9.04 -12.21 3.53
CA ILE A 106 10.19 -12.90 4.13
C ILE A 106 9.98 -13.16 5.61
N ILE A 107 9.42 -12.21 6.35
CA ILE A 107 9.06 -12.41 7.76
C ILE A 107 8.08 -13.58 7.91
N ILE A 108 7.03 -13.63 7.07
CA ILE A 108 6.04 -14.71 7.09
C ILE A 108 6.70 -16.06 6.76
N LEU A 109 7.53 -16.11 5.71
CA LEU A 109 8.25 -17.32 5.31
C LEU A 109 9.21 -17.81 6.39
N SER A 110 9.90 -16.90 7.08
CA SER A 110 10.78 -17.23 8.21
C SER A 110 10.03 -17.91 9.35
N PHE A 111 8.86 -17.37 9.73
CA PHE A 111 8.02 -17.97 10.76
C PHE A 111 7.48 -19.35 10.35
N MET A 112 7.03 -19.50 9.11
CA MET A 112 6.56 -20.80 8.58
C MET A 112 7.68 -21.83 8.49
N CYS A 113 8.89 -21.41 8.10
CA CYS A 113 10.09 -22.23 8.07
C CYS A 113 10.42 -22.76 9.48
N ALA A 114 10.47 -21.87 10.47
CA ALA A 114 10.72 -22.24 11.86
C ALA A 114 9.67 -23.22 12.40
N ILE A 115 8.37 -22.95 12.20
CA ILE A 115 7.29 -23.85 12.62
C ILE A 115 7.44 -25.23 11.97
N THR A 116 7.75 -25.28 10.68
CA THR A 116 7.87 -26.54 9.94
C THR A 116 9.06 -27.36 10.46
N ILE A 117 10.22 -26.73 10.64
CA ILE A 117 11.41 -27.41 11.19
C ILE A 117 11.16 -27.90 12.61
N ILE A 118 10.60 -27.07 13.49
CA ILE A 118 10.24 -27.45 14.86
C ILE A 118 9.24 -28.61 14.84
N SER A 119 8.24 -28.58 13.97
CA SER A 119 7.26 -29.66 13.82
C SER A 119 7.90 -30.98 13.39
N CYS A 120 8.84 -30.96 12.44
CA CYS A 120 9.60 -32.15 12.03
C CYS A 120 10.45 -32.70 13.19
N LEU A 121 11.19 -31.84 13.89
CA LEU A 121 12.01 -32.23 15.04
C LEU A 121 11.17 -32.77 16.19
N PHE A 122 10.05 -32.13 16.49
CA PHE A 122 9.10 -32.55 17.53
C PHE A 122 8.47 -33.91 17.22
N THR A 123 8.16 -34.16 15.95
CA THR A 123 7.66 -35.46 15.50
C THR A 123 8.70 -36.56 15.66
N LEU A 124 9.97 -36.27 15.38
CA LEU A 124 11.07 -37.21 15.61
C LEU A 124 11.31 -37.47 17.09
N SER A 125 11.31 -36.44 17.93
CA SER A 125 11.58 -36.59 19.38
C SER A 125 10.53 -37.43 20.09
N LEU A 126 9.28 -37.38 19.62
CA LEU A 126 8.16 -38.06 20.25
C LEU A 126 7.82 -39.41 19.63
N TYR A 127 8.53 -39.81 18.58
CA TYR A 127 8.22 -41.02 17.79
C TYR A 127 8.09 -42.28 18.66
N TYR A 128 8.98 -42.45 19.64
CA TYR A 128 9.02 -43.64 20.51
C TYR A 128 8.08 -43.55 21.72
N GLU A 129 7.80 -42.34 22.21
CA GLU A 129 7.06 -42.14 23.46
C GLU A 129 5.53 -42.10 23.28
N ILE A 130 5.05 -41.83 22.07
CA ILE A 130 3.65 -41.57 21.79
C ILE A 130 2.93 -42.80 21.20
N SER A 131 1.64 -42.93 21.55
CA SER A 131 0.73 -43.95 21.02
C SER A 131 0.78 -44.08 19.49
N SER A 132 0.69 -45.32 19.01
CA SER A 132 0.66 -45.68 17.58
C SER A 132 -0.48 -45.00 16.79
N LYS A 133 -1.52 -44.49 17.46
CA LYS A 133 -2.61 -43.72 16.83
C LYS A 133 -2.30 -42.23 16.63
N THR A 134 -1.40 -41.66 17.44
CA THR A 134 -1.13 -40.22 17.45
C THR A 134 0.07 -39.86 16.58
N ILE A 135 1.05 -40.75 16.44
CA ILE A 135 2.21 -40.56 15.54
C ILE A 135 1.81 -40.27 14.09
N PRO A 136 0.87 -41.02 13.46
CA PRO A 136 0.42 -40.72 12.09
C PRO A 136 -0.15 -39.31 11.93
N ILE A 137 -0.79 -38.76 12.98
CA ILE A 137 -1.31 -37.40 12.97
C ILE A 137 -0.16 -36.41 12.89
N LEU A 138 0.83 -36.52 13.78
CA LEU A 138 2.01 -35.64 13.77
C LEU A 138 2.74 -35.70 12.43
N LEU A 139 2.95 -36.91 11.89
CA LEU A 139 3.60 -37.10 10.58
C LEU A 139 2.86 -36.37 9.45
N ASN A 140 1.53 -36.50 9.39
CA ASN A 140 0.71 -35.84 8.37
C ASN A 140 0.70 -34.33 8.53
N GLN A 141 0.69 -33.82 9.76
CA GLN A 141 0.75 -32.38 10.04
C GLN A 141 2.08 -31.77 9.59
N SER A 142 3.21 -32.38 9.96
CA SER A 142 4.53 -31.91 9.54
C SER A 142 4.68 -31.97 8.01
N THR A 143 4.18 -33.04 7.38
CA THR A 143 4.19 -33.19 5.91
C THR A 143 3.37 -32.09 5.24
N LEU A 144 2.17 -31.80 5.73
CA LEU A 144 1.31 -30.76 5.20
C LEU A 144 1.93 -29.36 5.33
N LEU A 145 2.53 -29.06 6.49
CA LEU A 145 3.26 -27.82 6.73
C LEU A 145 4.45 -27.69 5.78
N CYS A 146 5.19 -28.77 5.53
CA CYS A 146 6.30 -28.80 4.60
C CYS A 146 5.84 -28.51 3.16
N ILE A 147 4.83 -29.23 2.66
CA ILE A 147 4.32 -29.03 1.29
C ILE A 147 3.80 -27.59 1.13
N GLY A 148 3.03 -27.09 2.10
CA GLY A 148 2.55 -25.71 2.09
C GLY A 148 3.68 -24.68 2.06
N SER A 149 4.74 -24.91 2.85
CA SER A 149 5.92 -24.04 2.87
C SER A 149 6.67 -24.05 1.54
N ILE A 150 6.85 -25.21 0.90
CA ILE A 150 7.47 -25.32 -0.44
C ILE A 150 6.68 -24.49 -1.45
N VAL A 151 5.35 -24.62 -1.48
CA VAL A 151 4.49 -23.85 -2.40
C VAL A 151 4.63 -22.35 -2.16
N LEU A 152 4.69 -21.91 -0.90
CA LEU A 152 4.88 -20.50 -0.56
C LEU A 152 6.25 -19.98 -1.00
N PHE A 153 7.32 -20.77 -0.82
CA PHE A 153 8.66 -20.41 -1.30
C PHE A 153 8.70 -20.28 -2.82
N LEU A 154 8.11 -21.22 -3.56
CA LEU A 154 8.04 -21.17 -5.01
C LEU A 154 7.25 -19.95 -5.50
N TYR A 155 6.09 -19.69 -4.89
CA TYR A 155 5.28 -18.51 -5.20
C TYR A 155 6.04 -17.21 -4.95
N PHE A 156 6.72 -17.10 -3.81
CA PHE A 156 7.52 -15.91 -3.50
C PHE A 156 8.70 -15.77 -4.44
N GLY A 157 9.42 -16.85 -4.77
CA GLY A 157 10.49 -16.84 -5.77
C GLY A 157 10.02 -16.31 -7.12
N CYS A 158 8.87 -16.79 -7.61
CA CYS A 158 8.27 -16.28 -8.85
C CYS A 158 7.88 -14.80 -8.75
N SER A 159 7.33 -14.39 -7.60
CA SER A 159 6.95 -13.00 -7.33
C SER A 159 8.17 -12.07 -7.28
N LEU A 160 9.30 -12.54 -6.75
CA LEU A 160 10.54 -11.80 -6.64
C LEU A 160 11.24 -11.63 -8.00
N LEU A 161 11.11 -12.62 -8.87
CA LEU A 161 11.68 -12.61 -10.23
C LEU A 161 10.76 -11.99 -11.28
N ASN A 162 9.55 -11.55 -10.92
CA ASN A 162 8.58 -11.02 -11.87
C ASN A 162 9.06 -9.66 -12.43
N PRO A 163 9.42 -9.57 -13.72
CA PRO A 163 9.89 -8.31 -14.32
C PRO A 163 8.81 -7.22 -14.33
N ASN A 164 7.54 -7.62 -14.31
CA ASN A 164 6.38 -6.73 -14.37
C ASN A 164 5.85 -6.36 -12.98
N ALA A 165 6.59 -6.63 -11.90
CA ALA A 165 6.13 -6.35 -10.54
C ALA A 165 5.82 -4.86 -10.31
N LEU A 166 6.66 -3.97 -10.84
CA LEU A 166 6.47 -2.52 -10.75
C LEU A 166 5.28 -2.05 -11.59
N SER A 167 5.21 -2.44 -12.87
CA SER A 167 4.09 -2.08 -13.75
C SER A 167 2.75 -2.58 -13.21
N ASN A 168 2.72 -3.75 -12.57
CA ASN A 168 1.50 -4.29 -11.96
C ASN A 168 1.05 -3.44 -10.76
N LEU A 169 1.97 -2.92 -9.94
CA LEU A 169 1.64 -1.98 -8.86
C LEU A 169 1.10 -0.66 -9.43
N SER A 170 1.75 -0.12 -10.45
CA SER A 170 1.29 1.10 -11.12
C SER A 170 -0.12 0.91 -11.72
N LYS A 171 -0.40 -0.24 -12.35
CA LYS A 171 -1.75 -0.58 -12.85
C LYS A 171 -2.79 -0.70 -11.73
N GLU A 172 -2.43 -1.28 -10.58
CA GLU A 172 -3.33 -1.38 -9.43
C GLU A 172 -3.64 0.01 -8.84
N GLU A 173 -2.63 0.88 -8.73
CA GLU A 173 -2.79 2.26 -8.30
C GLU A 173 -3.64 3.07 -9.27
N LEU A 174 -3.38 2.93 -10.58
CA LEU A 174 -4.19 3.56 -11.62
C LEU A 174 -5.66 3.15 -11.51
N LYS A 175 -5.95 1.85 -11.44
CA LYS A 175 -7.33 1.35 -11.30
C LYS A 175 -8.01 1.86 -10.04
N ASN A 176 -7.28 1.99 -8.92
CA ASN A 176 -7.83 2.52 -7.68
C ASN A 176 -8.21 4.00 -7.82
N ILE A 177 -7.40 4.79 -8.53
CA ILE A 177 -7.70 6.21 -8.79
C ILE A 177 -8.79 6.33 -9.86
N GLU A 178 -8.80 5.55 -10.93
CA GLU A 178 -9.84 5.63 -11.97
C GLU A 178 -11.23 5.22 -11.47
N LYS A 179 -11.30 4.25 -10.54
CA LYS A 179 -12.54 3.91 -9.83
C LYS A 179 -13.14 5.13 -9.09
N GLU A 180 -12.32 6.10 -8.72
CA GLU A 180 -12.73 7.32 -8.01
C GLU A 180 -13.45 8.32 -8.91
N TYR A 181 -13.17 8.32 -10.22
CA TYR A 181 -13.60 9.39 -11.11
C TYR A 181 -14.54 8.92 -12.25
N GLY A 182 -14.58 7.63 -12.60
CA GLY A 182 -15.49 7.06 -13.61
C GLY A 182 -15.24 7.55 -15.05
N GLY A 183 -15.32 6.66 -16.04
CA GLY A 183 -15.21 6.97 -17.48
C GLY A 183 -13.81 7.43 -17.95
N ILE A 184 -13.27 6.80 -19.00
CA ILE A 184 -11.95 7.12 -19.56
C ILE A 184 -12.13 7.62 -20.99
N ASP A 185 -11.87 8.90 -21.26
CA ASP A 185 -12.23 9.50 -22.57
C ASP A 185 -11.36 10.68 -23.04
N LYS A 186 -10.19 10.96 -22.43
CA LYS A 186 -9.27 12.02 -22.90
C LYS A 186 -7.86 11.53 -23.17
N ASP A 187 -7.19 12.16 -24.13
CA ASP A 187 -5.80 11.85 -24.51
C ASP A 187 -4.80 12.11 -23.36
N PHE A 188 -3.85 11.19 -23.21
CA PHE A 188 -2.79 11.19 -22.19
C PHE A 188 -1.76 12.33 -22.32
N LYS A 189 -1.32 12.65 -23.54
CA LYS A 189 -0.20 13.59 -23.76
C LYS A 189 -0.49 15.01 -23.22
N PRO A 190 -1.69 15.58 -23.44
CA PRO A 190 -2.07 16.87 -22.85
C PRO A 190 -2.05 16.87 -21.32
N PHE A 191 -2.47 15.78 -20.67
CA PHE A 191 -2.46 15.67 -19.21
C PHE A 191 -1.05 15.76 -18.64
N VAL A 192 -0.12 14.94 -19.15
CA VAL A 192 1.27 14.93 -18.70
C VAL A 192 1.93 16.30 -18.95
N ALA A 193 1.65 16.93 -20.09
CA ALA A 193 2.17 18.26 -20.39
C ALA A 193 1.69 19.34 -19.41
N TYR A 194 0.39 19.34 -19.06
CA TYR A 194 -0.16 20.25 -18.05
C TYR A 194 0.40 19.96 -16.65
N TYR A 195 0.56 18.69 -16.29
CA TYR A 195 1.13 18.31 -15.00
C TYR A 195 2.58 18.80 -14.89
N ASN A 196 3.39 18.61 -15.94
CA ASN A 196 4.77 19.08 -15.95
C ASN A 196 4.86 20.61 -15.85
N ARG A 197 3.88 21.36 -16.37
CA ARG A 197 3.77 22.82 -16.17
C ARG A 197 3.47 23.17 -14.72
N LEU A 198 2.54 22.46 -14.08
CA LEU A 198 2.24 22.61 -12.66
C LEU A 198 3.47 22.32 -11.79
N GLU A 199 4.13 21.18 -12.03
CA GLU A 199 5.37 20.79 -11.35
C GLU A 199 6.46 21.87 -11.50
N SER A 200 6.67 22.37 -12.73
CA SER A 200 7.63 23.45 -12.99
C SER A 200 7.29 24.75 -12.26
N LEU A 201 6.01 25.10 -12.18
CA LEU A 201 5.54 26.29 -11.46
C LEU A 201 5.80 26.16 -9.95
N ILE A 202 5.46 25.02 -9.35
CA ILE A 202 5.66 24.74 -7.93
C ILE A 202 7.15 24.79 -7.58
N ILE A 203 7.98 24.08 -8.36
CA ILE A 203 9.43 24.05 -8.17
C ILE A 203 10.02 25.46 -8.37
N GLY A 204 9.60 26.17 -9.41
CA GLY A 204 10.03 27.54 -9.67
C GLY A 204 9.73 28.48 -8.52
N TYR A 205 8.50 28.46 -8.01
CA TYR A 205 8.06 29.33 -6.93
C TYR A 205 8.78 29.01 -5.61
N ALA A 206 8.89 27.72 -5.25
CA ALA A 206 9.62 27.30 -4.05
C ALA A 206 11.12 27.67 -4.12
N THR A 207 11.74 27.51 -5.29
CA THR A 207 13.15 27.88 -5.51
C THR A 207 13.36 29.39 -5.35
N GLU A 208 12.46 30.21 -5.87
CA GLU A 208 12.53 31.67 -5.73
C GLU A 208 12.44 32.09 -4.26
N LEU A 209 11.50 31.50 -3.52
CA LEU A 209 11.29 31.75 -2.10
C LEU A 209 12.49 31.35 -1.23
N MET A 210 13.17 30.25 -1.58
CA MET A 210 14.44 29.87 -0.93
C MET A 210 15.55 30.88 -1.24
N ASN A 211 15.65 31.32 -2.49
CA ASN A 211 16.68 32.26 -2.92
C ASN A 211 16.50 33.65 -2.30
N GLN A 212 15.27 34.08 -2.02
CA GLN A 212 14.98 35.33 -1.32
C GLN A 212 15.48 35.31 0.14
N GLU A 213 15.36 34.18 0.86
CA GLU A 213 15.89 34.03 2.23
C GLU A 213 17.42 33.96 2.29
N LEU A 214 18.04 33.30 1.30
CA LEU A 214 19.50 33.26 1.15
C LEU A 214 20.09 34.66 0.90
N LYS A 215 19.37 35.54 0.19
CA LYS A 215 19.77 36.95 0.01
C LYS A 215 19.71 37.77 1.30
N LEU A 216 18.87 37.38 2.27
CA LEU A 216 18.70 38.10 3.54
C LEU A 216 19.72 37.69 4.61
N THR A 217 20.43 36.56 4.44
CA THR A 217 21.19 35.95 5.54
C THR A 217 22.72 36.05 5.47
N VAL A 218 23.42 36.19 4.33
CA VAL A 218 24.89 36.40 4.35
C VAL A 218 25.45 37.12 3.11
N SER A 219 26.40 38.03 3.33
CA SER A 219 27.26 38.69 2.34
C SER A 219 28.11 37.73 1.50
N TYR A 220 28.31 38.08 0.23
CA TYR A 220 29.36 37.68 -0.72
C TYR A 220 30.28 36.47 -0.43
N LYS A 221 30.41 35.65 -1.49
CA LYS A 221 31.34 34.54 -1.75
C LYS A 221 30.97 33.21 -1.10
N TYR A 222 30.88 32.18 -1.95
CA TYR A 222 30.66 30.76 -1.65
C TYR A 222 29.21 30.28 -1.51
N VAL A 223 28.41 30.40 -2.57
CA VAL A 223 27.47 29.33 -2.90
C VAL A 223 27.56 29.11 -4.41
N ASP A 224 28.33 28.09 -4.80
CA ASP A 224 28.37 27.61 -6.18
C ASP A 224 26.99 27.03 -6.50
N TYR A 225 26.21 27.78 -7.27
CA TYR A 225 24.81 27.50 -7.66
C TYR A 225 24.72 26.34 -8.65
N LYS A 226 25.23 25.16 -8.28
CA LYS A 226 24.82 23.91 -8.92
C LYS A 226 23.41 23.58 -8.44
N LYS A 227 22.43 23.92 -9.28
CA LYS A 227 21.08 23.34 -9.40
C LYS A 227 20.85 22.15 -8.44
N LYS A 228 20.52 22.42 -7.17
CA LYS A 228 19.79 21.42 -6.41
C LYS A 228 18.41 21.40 -7.02
N HIS A 229 18.15 20.42 -7.88
CA HIS A 229 16.79 20.08 -8.28
C HIS A 229 16.04 19.75 -6.99
N ILE A 230 15.26 20.69 -6.49
CA ILE A 230 14.33 20.42 -5.39
C ILE A 230 13.26 19.47 -5.93
N GLN A 231 12.97 18.43 -5.17
CA GLN A 231 11.92 17.47 -5.52
C GLN A 231 10.55 18.13 -5.35
N ILE A 232 9.54 17.69 -6.09
CA ILE A 232 8.20 18.30 -6.03
C ILE A 232 7.62 18.24 -4.60
N ILE A 233 7.87 17.18 -3.85
CA ILE A 233 7.44 17.06 -2.45
C ILE A 233 8.09 18.14 -1.57
N GLN A 234 9.40 18.35 -1.71
CA GLN A 234 10.12 19.40 -0.98
C GLN A 234 9.60 20.80 -1.36
N ALA A 235 9.30 21.01 -2.65
CA ALA A 235 8.74 22.26 -3.12
C ALA A 235 7.34 22.52 -2.53
N LEU A 236 6.50 21.48 -2.44
CA LEU A 236 5.19 21.55 -1.79
C LEU A 236 5.30 21.83 -0.29
N GLU A 237 6.26 21.22 0.41
CA GLU A 237 6.53 21.51 1.82
C GLU A 237 6.89 22.98 2.03
N ILE A 238 7.75 23.56 1.20
CA ILE A 238 8.14 24.98 1.26
C ILE A 238 6.91 25.89 1.07
N LEU A 239 6.09 25.61 0.04
CA LEU A 239 4.87 26.40 -0.21
C LEU A 239 3.86 26.26 0.93
N GLY A 240 3.75 25.08 1.54
CA GLY A 240 2.90 24.82 2.70
C GLY A 240 3.37 25.55 3.96
N MET A 241 4.67 25.49 4.26
CA MET A 241 5.28 26.20 5.39
C MET A 241 5.07 27.71 5.30
N ARG A 242 5.13 28.27 4.08
CA ARG A 242 4.86 29.69 3.83
C ARG A 242 3.38 30.05 3.76
N LYS A 243 2.48 29.09 4.01
CA LYS A 243 1.02 29.28 3.92
C LYS A 243 0.62 29.89 2.57
N ILE A 244 1.25 29.43 1.49
CA ILE A 244 0.88 29.77 0.11
C ILE A 244 -0.16 28.79 -0.39
N ILE A 245 0.00 27.52 -0.02
CA ILE A 245 -0.98 26.46 -0.23
C ILE A 245 -1.46 25.92 1.11
N ASN A 246 -2.73 25.53 1.18
CA ASN A 246 -3.28 24.83 2.33
C ASN A 246 -3.08 23.30 2.17
N ARG A 247 -3.44 22.54 3.20
CA ARG A 247 -3.26 21.09 3.23
C ARG A 247 -4.08 20.36 2.16
N ASN A 248 -5.28 20.84 1.84
CA ASN A 248 -6.12 20.24 0.81
C ASN A 248 -5.47 20.34 -0.57
N ILE A 249 -4.91 21.51 -0.90
CA ILE A 249 -4.18 21.73 -2.15
C ILE A 249 -2.92 20.87 -2.19
N TYR A 250 -2.17 20.80 -1.08
CA TYR A 250 -1.01 19.90 -0.98
C TYR A 250 -1.40 18.45 -1.32
N ASN A 251 -2.43 17.93 -0.67
CA ASN A 251 -2.88 16.55 -0.83
C ASN A 251 -3.37 16.29 -2.26
N LYS A 252 -4.05 17.25 -2.88
CA LYS A 252 -4.51 17.13 -4.27
C LYS A 252 -3.35 17.11 -5.26
N ILE A 253 -2.34 17.95 -5.09
CA ILE A 253 -1.17 17.95 -5.97
C ILE A 253 -0.41 16.63 -5.85
N ASP A 254 -0.27 16.10 -4.63
CA ASP A 254 0.36 14.80 -4.40
C ASP A 254 -0.48 13.62 -4.97
N GLU A 255 -1.81 13.72 -4.96
CA GLU A 255 -2.68 12.79 -5.67
C GLU A 255 -2.46 12.83 -7.20
N LEU A 256 -2.43 14.03 -7.79
CA LEU A 256 -2.15 14.22 -9.21
C LEU A 256 -0.75 13.70 -9.59
N ARG A 257 0.24 13.86 -8.70
CA ARG A 257 1.59 13.30 -8.85
C ARG A 257 1.57 11.78 -8.96
N ARG A 258 0.90 11.11 -8.00
CA ARG A 258 0.77 9.65 -8.00
C ARG A 258 0.00 9.15 -9.23
N TYR A 259 -1.09 9.82 -9.59
CA TYR A 259 -1.88 9.47 -10.77
C TYR A 259 -1.03 9.58 -12.05
N ARG A 260 -0.27 10.66 -12.22
CA ARG A 260 0.66 10.83 -13.34
C ARG A 260 1.73 9.74 -13.39
N ASN A 261 2.35 9.42 -12.25
CA ASN A 261 3.37 8.36 -12.19
C ASN A 261 2.77 6.98 -12.51
N ALA A 262 1.59 6.67 -11.97
CA ALA A 262 0.89 5.42 -12.25
C ALA A 262 0.51 5.29 -13.74
N LEU A 263 0.03 6.37 -14.35
CA LEU A 263 -0.31 6.45 -15.77
C LEU A 263 0.92 6.20 -16.67
N VAL A 264 2.03 6.91 -16.45
CA VAL A 264 3.26 6.81 -17.29
C VAL A 264 3.83 5.39 -17.32
N HIS A 265 3.63 4.60 -16.26
CA HIS A 265 4.16 3.24 -16.14
C HIS A 265 3.11 2.13 -16.30
N SER A 266 1.85 2.50 -16.54
CA SER A 266 0.80 1.55 -16.93
C SER A 266 0.93 1.24 -18.43
N LEU A 267 1.30 0.01 -18.76
CA LEU A 267 1.61 -0.42 -20.14
C LEU A 267 0.41 -0.41 -21.12
N ASP A 268 -0.82 -0.13 -20.67
CA ASP A 268 -2.02 -0.56 -21.41
C ASP A 268 -3.03 0.51 -21.79
N ASP A 269 -3.09 1.72 -21.21
CA ASP A 269 -4.15 2.67 -21.56
C ASP A 269 -3.69 4.14 -21.51
N GLU A 270 -3.44 4.72 -22.69
CA GLU A 270 -3.11 6.14 -22.91
C GLU A 270 -4.33 7.08 -22.77
N LYS A 271 -5.25 6.79 -21.85
CA LYS A 271 -6.46 7.58 -21.66
C LYS A 271 -6.58 8.05 -20.22
N VAL A 272 -7.02 9.29 -20.08
CA VAL A 272 -7.08 10.02 -18.81
C VAL A 272 -8.52 10.31 -18.45
N ASN A 273 -8.81 10.27 -17.16
CA ASN A 273 -10.12 10.67 -16.67
C ASN A 273 -10.38 12.18 -16.94
N PRO A 274 -11.50 12.53 -17.60
CA PRO A 274 -11.81 13.92 -17.94
C PRO A 274 -11.90 14.87 -16.74
N ILE A 275 -12.38 14.39 -15.59
CA ILE A 275 -12.58 15.17 -14.37
C ILE A 275 -11.23 15.54 -13.77
N ILE A 276 -10.34 14.54 -13.59
CA ILE A 276 -8.98 14.75 -13.08
C ILE A 276 -8.21 15.76 -13.95
N PHE A 277 -8.40 15.70 -15.28
CA PHE A 277 -7.73 16.64 -16.16
C PHE A 277 -8.24 18.08 -16.02
N GLU A 278 -9.55 18.29 -15.86
CA GLU A 278 -10.09 19.63 -15.64
C GLU A 278 -9.74 20.17 -14.24
N GLU A 279 -9.67 19.32 -13.23
CA GLU A 279 -9.16 19.67 -11.91
C GLU A 279 -7.69 20.10 -11.97
N LEU A 280 -6.85 19.35 -12.69
CA LEU A 280 -5.45 19.70 -12.91
C LEU A 280 -5.32 21.10 -13.56
N LYS A 281 -6.09 21.38 -14.60
CA LYS A 281 -6.08 22.69 -15.26
C LYS A 281 -6.52 23.81 -14.32
N SER A 282 -7.61 23.59 -13.60
CA SER A 282 -8.18 24.56 -12.67
C SER A 282 -7.19 24.89 -11.54
N LEU A 283 -6.54 23.85 -11.01
CA LEU A 283 -5.52 23.97 -9.98
C LEU A 283 -4.28 24.71 -10.49
N TYR A 284 -3.80 24.36 -11.68
CA TYR A 284 -2.68 25.05 -12.34
C TYR A 284 -2.99 26.53 -12.51
N GLN A 285 -4.17 26.87 -13.05
CA GLN A 285 -4.53 28.27 -13.29
C GLN A 285 -4.58 29.08 -11.99
N LYS A 286 -5.23 28.54 -10.96
CA LYS A 286 -5.34 29.21 -9.66
C LYS A 286 -3.98 29.41 -8.99
N LEU A 287 -3.11 28.41 -9.03
CA LEU A 287 -1.75 28.55 -8.48
C LEU A 287 -0.91 29.52 -9.31
N TYR A 288 -1.08 29.53 -10.63
CA TYR A 288 -0.41 30.47 -11.53
C TYR A 288 -0.84 31.91 -11.25
N ASP A 289 -2.14 32.15 -11.01
CA ASP A 289 -2.66 33.47 -10.66
C ASP A 289 -2.10 33.95 -9.31
N VAL A 290 -1.93 33.06 -8.32
CA VAL A 290 -1.23 33.40 -7.07
C VAL A 290 0.22 33.79 -7.35
N TYR A 291 0.94 33.02 -8.16
CA TYR A 291 2.33 33.29 -8.46
C TYR A 291 2.54 34.59 -9.24
N GLN A 292 1.71 34.88 -10.24
CA GLN A 292 1.82 36.09 -11.06
C GLN A 292 1.55 37.38 -10.27
N ASN A 293 0.70 37.29 -9.25
CA ASN A 293 0.32 38.46 -8.46
C ASN A 293 1.13 38.61 -7.17
N LYS A 294 2.21 37.83 -6.97
CA LYS A 294 3.04 37.82 -5.75
C LYS A 294 3.59 39.18 -5.30
N ASP A 295 3.75 40.11 -6.22
CA ASP A 295 4.32 41.45 -5.94
C ASP A 295 3.25 42.47 -5.51
N ASN A 296 1.96 42.13 -5.63
CA ASN A 296 0.83 42.96 -5.20
C ASN A 296 0.14 42.30 -4.00
N GLU A 297 0.39 42.79 -2.78
CA GLU A 297 -0.02 42.14 -1.53
C GLU A 297 -1.54 41.92 -1.43
N ASP A 298 -2.36 42.90 -1.82
CA ASP A 298 -3.82 42.80 -1.76
C ASP A 298 -4.35 41.77 -2.76
N LEU A 299 -3.89 41.84 -4.00
CA LEU A 299 -4.31 40.93 -5.06
C LEU A 299 -3.78 39.51 -4.83
N TRP A 300 -2.56 39.38 -4.31
CA TRP A 300 -1.98 38.10 -3.91
C TRP A 300 -2.79 37.44 -2.81
N ASN A 301 -3.15 38.19 -1.75
CA ASN A 301 -3.97 37.68 -0.67
C ASN A 301 -5.34 37.23 -1.17
N GLN A 302 -5.96 37.99 -2.08
CA GLN A 302 -7.21 37.61 -2.73
C GLN A 302 -7.06 36.30 -3.52
N LYS A 303 -6.06 36.19 -4.39
CA LYS A 303 -5.82 34.98 -5.20
C LYS A 303 -5.46 33.77 -4.36
N ARG A 304 -4.73 33.97 -3.26
CA ARG A 304 -4.44 32.91 -2.29
C ARG A 304 -5.71 32.43 -1.60
N LEU A 305 -6.60 33.33 -1.20
CA LEU A 305 -7.90 32.97 -0.64
C LEU A 305 -8.77 32.22 -1.65
N GLU A 306 -8.81 32.64 -2.92
CA GLU A 306 -9.50 31.93 -4.00
C GLU A 306 -8.94 30.51 -4.24
N LEU A 307 -7.62 30.33 -4.06
CA LEU A 307 -6.96 29.03 -4.09
C LEU A 307 -7.33 28.17 -2.87
N TYR A 308 -7.45 28.77 -1.69
CA TYR A 308 -7.84 28.07 -0.47
C TYR A 308 -9.30 27.63 -0.52
N GLN A 309 -10.20 28.53 -0.93
CA GLN A 309 -11.60 28.23 -1.17
C GLN A 309 -11.74 27.15 -2.23
N TYR A 310 -10.94 27.20 -3.29
CA TYR A 310 -10.88 26.10 -4.23
C TYR A 310 -10.43 24.81 -3.54
N GLY A 311 -9.39 24.84 -2.70
CA GLY A 311 -8.96 23.70 -1.91
C GLY A 311 -10.02 23.13 -0.96
N GLU A 312 -10.92 23.97 -0.45
CA GLU A 312 -12.08 23.57 0.36
C GLU A 312 -13.24 23.04 -0.50
N GLN A 313 -13.34 23.52 -1.73
CA GLN A 313 -14.31 23.10 -2.75
C GLN A 313 -13.85 21.94 -3.61
N ILE A 314 -12.55 21.58 -3.59
CA ILE A 314 -12.04 20.34 -4.19
C ILE A 314 -12.85 19.27 -3.51
N THR A 315 -13.80 18.76 -4.29
CA THR A 315 -14.83 17.86 -3.82
C THR A 315 -14.11 16.73 -3.12
N LEU A 316 -14.49 16.48 -1.86
CA LEU A 316 -14.41 15.14 -1.28
C LEU A 316 -14.67 14.17 -2.44
N SER A 317 -13.71 13.29 -2.73
CA SER A 317 -13.92 12.33 -3.81
C SER A 317 -15.24 11.62 -3.59
N GLU A 318 -15.88 11.08 -4.63
CA GLU A 318 -17.11 10.30 -4.43
C GLU A 318 -16.88 9.20 -3.38
N MET A 319 -15.66 8.64 -3.31
CA MET A 319 -15.24 7.79 -2.22
C MET A 319 -15.19 8.49 -0.86
N ASP A 320 -14.62 9.68 -0.72
CA ASP A 320 -14.60 10.43 0.55
C ASP A 320 -16.02 10.78 1.01
N LYS A 321 -16.91 11.16 0.09
CA LYS A 321 -18.34 11.37 0.39
C LYS A 321 -19.01 10.08 0.82
N MET A 322 -18.78 8.97 0.12
CA MET A 322 -19.29 7.66 0.52
C MET A 322 -18.72 7.20 1.87
N ILE A 323 -17.46 7.50 2.17
CA ILE A 323 -16.83 7.25 3.49
C ILE A 323 -17.53 8.08 4.55
N LEU A 324 -17.77 9.36 4.30
CA LEU A 324 -18.48 10.24 5.23
C LEU A 324 -19.93 9.77 5.42
N GLU A 325 -20.67 9.42 4.36
CA GLU A 325 -22.02 8.85 4.47
C GLU A 325 -22.02 7.54 5.26
N MET A 326 -21.00 6.70 5.09
CA MET A 326 -20.85 5.46 5.86
C MET A 326 -20.61 5.75 7.34
N ILE A 327 -19.73 6.71 7.65
CA ILE A 327 -19.43 7.14 9.02
C ILE A 327 -20.64 7.86 9.66
N GLU A 328 -21.44 8.57 8.87
CA GLU A 328 -22.67 9.23 9.31
C GLU A 328 -23.77 8.22 9.64
N ARG A 329 -23.88 7.14 8.85
CA ARG A 329 -24.83 6.05 9.09
C ARG A 329 -24.42 5.16 10.26
N ASP A 330 -23.13 4.96 10.47
CA ASP A 330 -22.60 4.16 11.57
C ASP A 330 -21.21 4.67 12.02
N SER A 331 -21.18 5.31 13.20
CA SER A 331 -19.98 5.89 13.79
C SER A 331 -18.97 4.84 14.30
N ASN A 332 -19.33 3.56 14.30
CA ASN A 332 -18.44 2.45 14.62
C ASN A 332 -17.89 1.74 13.37
N VAL A 333 -18.09 2.32 12.18
CA VAL A 333 -17.58 1.77 10.92
C VAL A 333 -16.06 1.61 10.97
N THR A 334 -15.59 0.39 10.69
CA THR A 334 -14.16 0.11 10.68
C THR A 334 -13.53 0.47 9.34
N LEU A 335 -12.21 0.69 9.37
CA LEU A 335 -11.40 0.82 8.15
C LEU A 335 -11.58 -0.39 7.21
N GLY A 336 -11.80 -1.59 7.77
CA GLY A 336 -12.03 -2.80 7.00
C GLY A 336 -13.37 -2.79 6.27
N GLU A 337 -14.43 -2.28 6.91
CA GLU A 337 -15.76 -2.15 6.33
C GLU A 337 -15.80 -1.10 5.23
N ILE A 338 -15.14 0.05 5.43
CA ILE A 338 -14.94 1.08 4.39
C ILE A 338 -14.27 0.49 3.16
N ALA A 339 -13.13 -0.18 3.33
CA ALA A 339 -12.39 -0.77 2.22
C ALA A 339 -13.22 -1.82 1.45
N ASN A 340 -14.06 -2.58 2.16
CA ASN A 340 -14.88 -3.63 1.57
C ASN A 340 -16.07 -3.08 0.79
N ASN A 341 -16.78 -2.10 1.34
CA ASN A 341 -17.96 -1.52 0.70
C ASN A 341 -17.61 -0.70 -0.55
N LEU A 342 -16.41 -0.11 -0.57
CA LEU A 342 -15.91 0.67 -1.71
C LEU A 342 -15.09 -0.17 -2.69
N GLU A 343 -14.90 -1.46 -2.43
CA GLU A 343 -14.06 -2.36 -3.25
C GLU A 343 -12.63 -1.83 -3.52
N ILE A 344 -12.04 -1.21 -2.50
CA ILE A 344 -10.68 -0.66 -2.53
C ILE A 344 -9.73 -1.39 -1.58
N SER A 345 -8.44 -1.17 -1.75
CA SER A 345 -7.44 -1.70 -0.82
C SER A 345 -7.57 -1.02 0.56
N LYS A 346 -7.26 -1.74 1.64
CA LYS A 346 -7.19 -1.15 3.00
C LYS A 346 -6.16 -0.03 3.10
N ALA A 347 -5.09 -0.09 2.32
CA ALA A 347 -4.09 0.98 2.27
C ALA A 347 -4.72 2.25 1.69
N THR A 348 -5.50 2.12 0.61
CA THR A 348 -6.27 3.21 0.00
C THR A 348 -7.29 3.78 0.98
N ALA A 349 -8.10 2.93 1.60
CA ALA A 349 -9.06 3.35 2.63
C ALA A 349 -8.37 4.03 3.82
N SER A 350 -7.20 3.55 4.25
CA SER A 350 -6.47 4.11 5.39
C SER A 350 -5.90 5.48 5.06
N ARG A 351 -5.39 5.65 3.84
CA ARG A 351 -4.93 6.96 3.35
C ARG A 351 -6.09 7.95 3.30
N LYS A 352 -7.26 7.55 2.78
CA LYS A 352 -8.45 8.41 2.70
C LYS A 352 -8.99 8.79 4.08
N ILE A 353 -9.10 7.83 5.02
CA ILE A 353 -9.47 8.12 6.42
C ILE A 353 -8.45 9.05 7.08
N ASN A 354 -7.15 8.81 6.90
CA ASN A 354 -6.13 9.70 7.46
C ASN A 354 -6.23 11.10 6.85
N LEU A 355 -6.51 11.22 5.56
CA LEU A 355 -6.73 12.49 4.88
C LEU A 355 -7.98 13.21 5.44
N LEU A 356 -9.07 12.48 5.71
CA LEU A 356 -10.27 13.02 6.35
C LEU A 356 -10.05 13.43 7.81
N LEU A 357 -9.24 12.67 8.57
CA LEU A 357 -8.83 13.00 9.95
C LEU A 357 -7.93 14.24 9.98
N GLU A 358 -6.92 14.29 9.11
CA GLU A 358 -5.96 15.39 9.00
C GLU A 358 -6.66 16.69 8.59
N ASN A 359 -7.64 16.59 7.69
CA ASN A 359 -8.46 17.71 7.26
C ASN A 359 -9.62 18.03 8.23
N GLN A 360 -9.69 17.38 9.40
CA GLN A 360 -10.70 17.56 10.45
C GLN A 360 -12.17 17.32 10.03
N TRP A 361 -12.41 16.53 8.98
CA TRP A 361 -13.78 16.14 8.60
C TRP A 361 -14.35 15.09 9.55
N ILE A 362 -13.48 14.23 10.06
CA ILE A 362 -13.82 13.17 11.01
C ILE A 362 -12.84 13.19 12.19
N GLU A 363 -13.25 12.62 13.32
CA GLU A 363 -12.43 12.37 14.50
C GLU A 363 -12.49 10.89 14.87
N LYS A 364 -11.42 10.41 15.52
CA LYS A 364 -11.28 9.00 15.89
C LYS A 364 -11.82 8.77 17.31
N SER A 365 -12.78 7.86 17.44
CA SER A 365 -13.27 7.34 18.73
C SER A 365 -12.53 6.05 19.11
N LYS A 366 -12.74 5.56 20.34
CA LYS A 366 -12.26 4.25 20.80
C LYS A 366 -12.70 3.10 19.88
N ASP A 367 -13.89 3.22 19.29
CA ASP A 367 -14.55 2.14 18.55
C ASP A 367 -14.82 2.48 17.06
N GLY A 368 -14.40 3.64 16.54
CA GLY A 368 -14.71 4.05 15.16
C GLY A 368 -14.36 5.50 14.81
N TYR A 369 -15.16 6.13 13.95
CA TYR A 369 -14.98 7.51 13.46
C TYR A 369 -16.29 8.30 13.60
N PHE A 370 -16.22 9.61 13.84
CA PHE A 370 -17.41 10.48 13.85
C PHE A 370 -17.12 11.78 13.11
N ILE A 371 -18.14 12.36 12.47
CA ILE A 371 -18.01 13.61 11.70
C ILE A 371 -17.95 14.80 12.66
N LYS A 372 -16.99 15.69 12.45
CA LYS A 372 -16.74 16.85 13.34
C LYS A 372 -17.70 18.02 13.10
N ASN A 373 -18.22 18.16 11.88
CA ASN A 373 -19.15 19.24 11.53
C ASN A 373 -20.62 18.78 11.59
N LYS A 374 -21.26 19.03 12.73
CA LYS A 374 -22.68 19.38 12.77
C LYS A 374 -22.80 20.81 13.29
N SER A 375 -22.90 21.74 12.36
CA SER A 375 -23.61 23.02 12.56
C SER A 375 -24.57 23.20 11.40
#